data_AF-A0A7L3P612-F1
#
_entry.id   AF-A0A7L3P612-F1
#
_cell.length_a   1.000
_cell.length_b   1.000
_cell.length_c   1.000
_cell.angle_alpha   90.00
_cell.angle_beta   90.00
_cell.angle_gamma   90.00
#
_symmetry.space_group_name_H-M   'P 1'
#
loop_
_entity.id
_entity.type
_entity.pdbx_description
1 polymer ?
#
loop_
_entity_poly.entity_id
_entity_poly.type
_entity_poly.pdbx_seq_one_letter_code
_entity_poly.pdbx_strand_id
1 'polypeptide(L)'
;MDALHKANTSFALDFFKQQCQEDGDKNILFSPLSISSAMAAVYLGAKGNTADQMAKVLHFNKVEGARNVTTTVRMQVYSRTEDSLSNRFACFQKKEIGKLDNIHTGFKELNFEINQPTKNYLLKSVNQLYGEKSLPFSKEYLQLSKKYYNVEPQSVDFVGAADEIRREINSDVEKQTEGKIQNLLPPGSVDSLTRLVLINALYFKGNWATKFEAEATRQRPFRINTHTTKPVPMMHLSDKFNLSYVESVQADVLELPYVNNDLSMFILLPSDIAGLQKLERELTFENLSSWTNPELMEKMKVEVYLPRFTLEEKYDLKSTLSRMGIQDAFTEGIADFTGMSKNGDLFLSQVFHKCYLEVNEEGTEAAAASSASLASRSLGATVIFVADHPFLFFIRHNKTKSILFLGRFSSP
;
A
#
# COMPACT_ATOMS: atom_id res chain seq x y z
N MET A 1 3.64 7.18 13.80
CA MET A 1 3.85 6.16 12.76
C MET A 1 2.95 4.94 12.91
N ASP A 2 2.84 4.32 14.09
CA ASP A 2 2.05 3.08 14.28
C ASP A 2 0.56 3.21 13.87
N ALA A 3 -0.11 4.29 14.30
CA ALA A 3 -1.50 4.55 13.93
C ALA A 3 -1.70 4.70 12.40
N LEU A 4 -0.77 5.36 11.70
CA LEU A 4 -0.81 5.53 10.25
C LEU A 4 -0.59 4.19 9.52
N HIS A 5 0.35 3.37 10.01
CA HIS A 5 0.56 2.02 9.50
C HIS A 5 -0.72 1.18 9.62
N LYS A 6 -1.37 1.21 10.80
CA LYS A 6 -2.63 0.50 11.01
C LYS A 6 -3.72 0.99 10.06
N ALA A 7 -3.90 2.30 9.94
CA ALA A 7 -4.88 2.89 9.03
C ALA A 7 -4.65 2.48 7.56
N ASN A 8 -3.40 2.59 7.08
CA ASN A 8 -3.04 2.20 5.72
C ASN A 8 -3.27 0.71 5.46
N THR A 9 -2.92 -0.14 6.42
CA THR A 9 -3.10 -1.59 6.29
C THR A 9 -4.58 -1.97 6.35
N SER A 10 -5.38 -1.37 7.23
CA SER A 10 -6.83 -1.58 7.24
C SER A 10 -7.47 -1.16 5.92
N PHE A 11 -7.11 0.02 5.39
CA PHE A 11 -7.56 0.46 4.06
C PHE A 11 -7.15 -0.52 2.96
N ALA A 12 -5.90 -1.00 2.96
CA ALA A 12 -5.40 -1.96 1.99
C ALA A 12 -6.26 -3.23 1.94
N LEU A 13 -6.60 -3.76 3.12
CA LEU A 13 -7.37 -5.00 3.24
C LEU A 13 -8.84 -4.82 2.84
N ASP A 14 -9.45 -3.70 3.22
CA ASP A 14 -10.82 -3.38 2.81
C ASP A 14 -10.90 -3.18 1.29
N PHE A 15 -9.93 -2.47 0.71
CA PHE A 15 -9.83 -2.28 -0.74
C PHE A 15 -9.59 -3.60 -1.47
N PHE A 16 -8.66 -4.43 -0.98
CA PHE A 16 -8.38 -5.74 -1.55
C PHE A 16 -9.62 -6.64 -1.57
N LYS A 17 -10.39 -6.68 -0.46
CA LYS A 17 -11.65 -7.43 -0.40
C LYS A 17 -12.67 -6.95 -1.42
N GLN A 18 -12.75 -5.64 -1.64
CA GLN A 18 -13.61 -5.07 -2.67
C GLN A 18 -13.15 -5.50 -4.08
N GLN A 19 -11.84 -5.51 -4.36
CA GLN A 19 -11.31 -5.98 -5.64
C GLN A 19 -11.51 -7.49 -5.86
N CYS A 20 -11.33 -8.33 -4.82
CA CYS A 20 -11.61 -9.77 -4.91
C CYS A 20 -13.06 -10.06 -5.32
N GLN A 21 -14.02 -9.24 -4.88
CA GLN A 21 -15.42 -9.37 -5.28
C GLN A 21 -15.69 -8.99 -6.74
N GLU A 22 -14.90 -8.06 -7.29
CA GLU A 22 -15.09 -7.54 -8.65
C GLU A 22 -14.35 -8.37 -9.70
N ASP A 23 -13.13 -8.80 -9.40
CA ASP A 23 -12.22 -9.41 -10.37
C ASP A 23 -12.12 -10.93 -10.28
N GLY A 24 -12.91 -11.57 -9.40
CA GLY A 24 -13.03 -13.03 -9.32
C GLY A 24 -11.67 -13.69 -9.09
N ASP A 25 -11.18 -14.46 -10.06
CA ASP A 25 -9.90 -15.18 -10.00
C ASP A 25 -8.73 -14.47 -10.73
N LYS A 26 -8.88 -13.23 -11.19
CA LYS A 26 -7.81 -12.51 -11.91
C LYS A 26 -6.65 -12.09 -10.99
N ASN A 27 -5.53 -11.68 -11.58
CA ASN A 27 -4.48 -11.00 -10.83
C ASN A 27 -5.00 -9.70 -10.21
N ILE A 28 -4.42 -9.32 -9.08
CA ILE A 28 -4.66 -8.04 -8.43
C ILE A 28 -3.29 -7.48 -8.06
N LEU A 29 -3.09 -6.18 -8.23
CA LEU A 29 -1.91 -5.47 -7.77
C LEU A 29 -2.33 -4.04 -7.51
N PHE A 30 -2.01 -3.47 -6.36
CA PHE A 30 -2.14 -2.03 -6.14
C PHE A 30 -1.19 -1.56 -5.05
N SER A 31 -1.00 -0.25 -4.96
CA SER A 31 -0.24 0.38 -3.87
C SER A 31 -1.15 1.06 -2.86
N PRO A 32 -1.47 0.42 -1.72
CA PRO A 32 -2.35 1.02 -0.72
C PRO A 32 -1.78 2.32 -0.16
N LEU A 33 -0.47 2.35 0.11
CA LEU A 33 0.20 3.54 0.63
C LEU A 33 0.05 4.72 -0.32
N SER A 34 0.21 4.48 -1.62
CA SER A 34 0.14 5.56 -2.59
C SER A 34 -1.27 6.08 -2.81
N ILE A 35 -2.25 5.16 -2.94
CA ILE A 35 -3.66 5.54 -3.00
C ILE A 35 -4.06 6.33 -1.75
N SER A 36 -3.71 5.82 -0.57
CA SER A 36 -4.02 6.47 0.71
C SER A 36 -3.36 7.85 0.81
N SER A 37 -2.09 7.98 0.43
CA SER A 37 -1.39 9.27 0.45
C SER A 37 -1.95 10.28 -0.56
N ALA A 38 -2.33 9.82 -1.76
CA ALA A 38 -2.92 10.66 -2.80
C ALA A 38 -4.33 11.13 -2.40
N MET A 39 -5.15 10.23 -1.86
CA MET A 39 -6.46 10.56 -1.30
C MET A 39 -6.35 11.44 -0.05
N ALA A 40 -5.26 11.36 0.72
CA ALA A 40 -5.01 12.26 1.84
C ALA A 40 -4.72 13.71 1.38
N ALA A 41 -4.09 13.89 0.20
CA ALA A 41 -3.96 15.21 -0.42
C ALA A 41 -5.32 15.77 -0.88
N VAL A 42 -6.25 14.90 -1.29
CA VAL A 42 -7.64 15.29 -1.56
C VAL A 42 -8.37 15.65 -0.25
N TYR A 43 -8.23 14.82 0.77
CA TYR A 43 -8.86 15.01 2.08
C TYR A 43 -8.44 16.33 2.76
N LEU A 44 -7.20 16.79 2.53
CA LEU A 44 -6.69 18.06 3.03
C LEU A 44 -7.59 19.27 2.70
N GLY A 45 -8.27 19.23 1.55
CA GLY A 45 -9.19 20.28 1.11
C GLY A 45 -10.67 19.95 1.27
N ALA A 46 -11.01 18.73 1.73
CA ALA A 46 -12.39 18.31 1.98
C ALA A 46 -12.93 18.91 3.28
N LYS A 47 -14.24 19.17 3.34
CA LYS A 47 -14.97 19.62 4.52
C LYS A 47 -16.28 18.85 4.68
N GLY A 48 -17.00 19.10 5.78
CA GLY A 48 -18.31 18.52 6.07
C GLY A 48 -18.38 17.00 5.92
N ASN A 49 -19.51 16.52 5.40
CA ASN A 49 -19.77 15.09 5.20
C ASN A 49 -18.80 14.44 4.19
N THR A 50 -18.31 15.20 3.21
CA THR A 50 -17.28 14.73 2.26
C THR A 50 -16.02 14.33 3.01
N ALA A 51 -15.53 15.18 3.93
CA ALA A 51 -14.37 14.86 4.77
C ALA A 51 -14.63 13.65 5.67
N ASP A 52 -15.80 13.57 6.30
CA ASP A 52 -16.16 12.47 7.21
C ASP A 52 -16.19 11.10 6.50
N GLN A 53 -16.78 11.05 5.29
CA GLN A 53 -16.78 9.85 4.46
C GLN A 53 -15.36 9.41 4.10
N MET A 54 -14.52 10.34 3.63
CA MET A 54 -13.12 10.06 3.29
C MET A 54 -12.33 9.56 4.51
N ALA A 55 -12.46 10.24 5.66
CA ALA A 55 -11.75 9.88 6.88
C ALA A 55 -12.16 8.50 7.41
N LYS A 56 -13.43 8.11 7.23
CA LYS A 56 -13.93 6.79 7.61
C LYS A 56 -13.37 5.69 6.71
N VAL A 57 -13.45 5.85 5.39
CA VAL A 57 -13.03 4.83 4.41
C VAL A 57 -11.52 4.65 4.40
N LEU A 58 -10.76 5.74 4.54
CA LEU A 58 -9.30 5.71 4.58
C LEU A 58 -8.74 5.42 5.98
N HIS A 59 -9.62 5.18 6.97
CA HIS A 59 -9.29 4.95 8.38
C HIS A 59 -8.48 6.08 9.06
N PHE A 60 -8.56 7.32 8.54
CA PHE A 60 -7.87 8.48 9.13
C PHE A 60 -8.46 8.92 10.47
N ASN A 61 -9.75 8.67 10.69
CA ASN A 61 -10.42 8.90 11.97
C ASN A 61 -9.76 8.16 13.15
N LYS A 62 -9.18 6.97 12.91
CA LYS A 62 -8.43 6.19 13.92
C LYS A 62 -7.08 6.81 14.26
N VAL A 63 -6.53 7.65 13.39
CA VAL A 63 -5.26 8.36 13.59
C VAL A 63 -5.50 9.72 14.26
N GLU A 64 -6.56 10.42 13.87
CA GLU A 64 -6.98 11.69 14.49
C GLU A 64 -7.62 11.51 15.88
N GLY A 65 -8.00 10.27 16.24
CA GLY A 65 -8.64 9.89 17.51
C GLY A 65 -7.85 10.14 18.80
N ALA A 66 -6.61 10.63 18.73
CA ALA A 66 -5.91 11.19 19.89
C ALA A 66 -6.35 12.65 20.20
N ARG A 67 -7.63 12.97 19.99
CA ARG A 67 -8.26 14.20 20.51
C ARG A 67 -8.37 14.08 22.03
N ASN A 68 -7.39 14.65 22.73
CA ASN A 68 -7.37 14.98 24.15
C ASN A 68 -8.23 14.09 25.06
N VAL A 69 -7.82 12.85 25.29
CA VAL A 69 -8.28 12.11 26.47
C VAL A 69 -7.36 12.47 27.63
N THR A 70 -7.81 13.36 28.50
CA THR A 70 -7.16 13.57 29.81
C THR A 70 -7.51 12.38 30.70
N THR A 71 -6.70 11.32 30.67
CA THR A 71 -6.89 10.21 31.62
C THR A 71 -6.46 10.67 33.00
N THR A 72 -7.43 10.95 33.85
CA THR A 72 -7.18 11.25 35.26
C THR A 72 -6.97 9.95 36.01
N VAL A 73 -5.72 9.64 36.36
CA VAL A 73 -5.42 8.52 37.24
C VAL A 73 -5.56 9.00 38.68
N ARG A 74 -6.61 8.52 39.37
CA ARG A 74 -6.74 8.65 40.82
C ARG A 74 -6.04 7.48 41.49
N MET A 75 -4.96 7.75 42.21
CA MET A 75 -4.38 6.78 43.13
C MET A 75 -4.70 7.17 44.57
N GLN A 76 -5.04 6.18 45.39
CA GLN A 76 -5.10 6.32 46.84
C GLN A 76 -3.68 6.32 47.39
N VAL A 77 -3.32 7.37 48.12
CA VAL A 77 -2.02 7.47 48.77
C VAL A 77 -2.25 7.48 50.28
N TYR A 78 -1.70 6.49 50.97
CA TYR A 78 -1.70 6.43 52.42
C TYR A 78 -0.37 6.99 52.94
N SER A 79 -0.41 8.13 53.63
CA SER A 79 0.74 8.62 54.40
C SER A 79 0.66 8.06 55.82
N ARG A 80 1.71 7.40 56.29
CA ARG A 80 1.89 7.09 57.71
C ARG A 80 2.48 8.31 58.41
N THR A 81 1.65 9.03 59.15
CA THR A 81 2.09 9.82 60.29
C THR A 81 1.24 9.37 61.47
N GLU A 82 1.89 9.19 62.61
CA GLU A 82 1.28 8.71 63.86
C GLU A 82 0.02 9.56 64.17
N ASP A 83 -1.09 8.86 64.41
CA ASP A 83 -2.38 9.35 64.91
C ASP A 83 -3.49 9.88 63.98
N SER A 84 -3.48 9.68 62.64
CA SER A 84 -4.75 9.59 61.89
C SER A 84 -4.61 9.07 60.44
N LEU A 85 -5.49 8.15 60.03
CA LEU A 85 -5.67 7.77 58.62
C LEU A 85 -6.45 8.86 57.89
N SER A 86 -5.76 9.82 57.25
CA SER A 86 -6.40 10.77 56.33
C SER A 86 -6.38 10.21 54.90
N ASN A 87 -7.55 10.03 54.27
CA ASN A 87 -7.65 9.66 52.85
C ASN A 87 -7.29 10.88 51.99
N ARG A 88 -6.17 10.82 51.26
CA ARG A 88 -5.86 11.80 50.21
C ARG A 88 -5.75 11.10 48.86
N PHE A 89 -6.45 11.64 47.86
CA PHE A 89 -6.32 11.22 46.47
C PHE A 89 -5.25 12.07 45.80
N ALA A 90 -4.21 11.44 45.27
CA ALA A 90 -3.25 12.13 44.40
C ALA A 90 -3.74 12.01 42.95
N CYS A 91 -3.84 13.15 42.28
CA CYS A 91 -4.30 13.27 40.91
C CYS A 91 -3.08 13.53 40.03
N PHE A 92 -2.65 12.54 39.24
CA PHE A 92 -1.53 12.70 38.33
C PHE A 92 -2.05 12.84 36.90
N GLN A 93 -1.70 13.95 36.25
CA GLN A 93 -1.91 14.12 34.82
C GLN A 93 -0.69 13.56 34.08
N LYS A 94 -0.82 12.37 33.49
CA LYS A 94 0.20 11.83 32.59
C LYS A 94 0.00 12.47 31.21
N LYS A 95 0.93 13.33 30.80
CA LYS A 95 1.00 13.87 29.42
C LYS A 95 1.95 12.97 28.63
N GLU A 96 1.42 12.07 27.82
CA GLU A 96 2.25 11.34 26.84
C GLU A 96 2.63 12.29 25.70
N ILE A 97 3.92 12.51 25.55
CA ILE A 97 4.52 13.32 24.49
C ILE A 97 4.93 12.36 23.36
N GLY A 98 4.16 12.40 22.28
CA GLY A 98 4.37 11.63 21.05
C GLY A 98 3.16 11.73 20.12
N LYS A 99 2.65 12.95 19.90
CA LYS A 99 1.43 13.20 19.11
C LYS A 99 1.81 13.35 17.63
N LEU A 100 1.14 12.61 16.75
CA LEU A 100 1.09 12.94 15.33
C LEU A 100 0.16 14.15 15.19
N ASP A 101 0.68 15.33 14.87
CA ASP A 101 -0.09 16.58 14.90
C ASP A 101 -1.30 16.60 13.94
N ASN A 102 -1.27 15.80 12.86
CA ASN A 102 -2.39 15.42 12.00
C ASN A 102 -1.95 14.30 11.02
N ILE A 103 -2.89 13.67 10.32
CA ILE A 103 -2.60 12.58 9.36
C ILE A 103 -1.58 12.98 8.28
N HIS A 104 -1.61 14.26 7.85
CA HIS A 104 -0.75 14.81 6.81
C HIS A 104 0.72 14.86 7.23
N THR A 105 1.00 15.23 8.49
CA THR A 105 2.36 15.14 9.05
C THR A 105 2.87 13.70 9.04
N GLY A 106 2.01 12.73 9.36
CA GLY A 106 2.37 11.32 9.29
C GLY A 106 2.73 10.85 7.89
N PHE A 107 1.95 11.22 6.87
CA PHE A 107 2.29 10.90 5.48
C PHE A 107 3.58 11.59 5.04
N LYS A 108 3.83 12.83 5.49
CA LYS A 108 5.09 13.53 5.21
C LYS A 108 6.29 12.77 5.78
N GLU A 109 6.24 12.37 7.05
CA GLU A 109 7.30 11.60 7.71
C GLU A 109 7.49 10.23 7.06
N LEU A 110 6.40 9.55 6.72
CA LEU A 110 6.42 8.24 6.07
C LEU A 110 7.02 8.30 4.67
N ASN A 111 6.59 9.26 3.85
CA ASN A 111 7.13 9.47 2.51
C ASN A 111 8.62 9.88 2.58
N PHE A 112 9.01 10.69 3.57
CA PHE A 112 10.41 11.03 3.79
C PHE A 112 11.24 9.79 4.14
N GLU A 113 10.74 8.92 5.02
CA GLU A 113 11.45 7.69 5.43
C GLU A 113 11.59 6.67 4.28
N ILE A 114 10.54 6.49 3.47
CA ILE A 114 10.54 5.49 2.39
C ILE A 114 11.35 5.95 1.18
N ASN A 115 11.38 7.26 0.88
CA ASN A 115 12.06 7.79 -0.30
C ASN A 115 13.43 8.41 0.01
N GLN A 116 14.09 8.00 1.11
CA GLN A 116 15.44 8.51 1.41
C GLN A 116 16.42 8.11 0.28
N PRO A 117 17.28 9.03 -0.20
CA PRO A 117 18.26 8.72 -1.25
C PRO A 117 19.25 7.61 -0.88
N THR A 118 19.37 7.28 0.41
CA THR A 118 20.23 6.23 0.94
C THR A 118 19.67 4.81 0.77
N LYS A 119 18.42 4.67 0.29
CA LYS A 119 17.78 3.37 0.08
C LYS A 119 18.31 2.70 -1.20
N ASN A 120 18.50 1.38 -1.14
CA ASN A 120 19.00 0.56 -2.25
C ASN A 120 17.89 0.02 -3.17
N TYR A 121 16.72 0.67 -3.16
CA TYR A 121 15.61 0.42 -4.06
C TYR A 121 15.14 1.73 -4.68
N LEU A 122 14.59 1.64 -5.88
CA LEU A 122 13.93 2.70 -6.59
C LEU A 122 12.41 2.55 -6.44
N LEU A 123 11.79 3.48 -5.73
CA LEU A 123 10.34 3.64 -5.71
C LEU A 123 10.00 4.97 -6.39
N LYS A 124 9.41 4.91 -7.58
CA LYS A 124 8.91 6.08 -8.30
C LYS A 124 7.39 6.13 -8.18
N SER A 125 6.88 7.20 -7.58
CA SER A 125 5.45 7.45 -7.45
C SER A 125 5.12 8.80 -8.08
N VAL A 126 4.11 8.82 -8.94
CA VAL A 126 3.53 10.03 -9.51
C VAL A 126 2.16 10.22 -8.86
N ASN A 127 2.07 11.18 -7.95
CA ASN A 127 0.85 11.53 -7.24
C ASN A 127 0.51 12.97 -7.58
N GLN A 128 -0.44 13.17 -8.49
CA GLN A 128 -0.68 14.51 -9.04
C GLN A 128 -2.18 14.80 -9.14
N LEU A 129 -2.53 16.04 -8.82
CA LEU A 129 -3.89 16.56 -8.93
C LEU A 129 -3.96 17.54 -10.10
N TYR A 130 -4.99 17.39 -10.92
CA TYR A 130 -5.31 18.28 -12.04
C TYR A 130 -6.71 18.83 -11.82
N GLY A 131 -6.82 20.14 -11.61
CA GLY A 131 -8.07 20.86 -11.46
C GLY A 131 -8.40 21.68 -12.70
N GLU A 132 -9.67 21.82 -13.00
CA GLU A 132 -10.16 22.69 -14.07
C GLU A 132 -9.81 24.16 -13.79
N LYS A 133 -9.21 24.85 -14.76
CA LYS A 133 -8.65 26.21 -14.62
C LYS A 133 -9.67 27.27 -14.23
N SER A 134 -10.95 27.08 -14.56
CA SER A 134 -12.04 27.99 -14.15
C SER A 134 -12.36 27.91 -12.65
N LEU A 135 -11.86 26.89 -11.95
CA LEU A 135 -12.00 26.69 -10.50
C LEU A 135 -10.61 26.73 -9.82
N PRO A 136 -10.02 27.92 -9.61
CA PRO A 136 -8.65 28.03 -9.12
C PRO A 136 -8.50 27.47 -7.70
N PHE A 137 -7.36 26.82 -7.46
CA PHE A 137 -6.97 26.37 -6.13
C PHE A 137 -6.66 27.55 -5.19
N SER A 138 -7.01 27.39 -3.91
CA SER A 138 -6.69 28.35 -2.87
C SER A 138 -5.18 28.34 -2.59
N LYS A 139 -4.62 29.53 -2.31
CA LYS A 139 -3.19 29.65 -1.97
C LYS A 139 -2.80 28.81 -0.76
N GLU A 140 -3.71 28.71 0.22
CA GLU A 140 -3.52 27.90 1.41
C GLU A 140 -3.42 26.41 1.06
N TYR A 141 -4.34 25.90 0.23
CA TYR A 141 -4.31 24.51 -0.21
C TYR A 141 -3.02 24.16 -0.97
N LEU A 142 -2.57 25.03 -1.87
CA LEU A 142 -1.30 24.84 -2.60
C LEU A 142 -0.10 24.78 -1.65
N GLN A 143 -0.04 25.67 -0.66
CA GLN A 143 1.03 25.69 0.34
C GLN A 143 1.05 24.42 1.20
N LEU A 144 -0.13 23.95 1.64
CA LEU A 144 -0.24 22.76 2.46
C LEU A 144 0.05 21.48 1.64
N SER A 145 -0.40 21.41 0.40
CA SER A 145 -0.11 20.30 -0.52
C SER A 145 1.39 20.16 -0.75
N LYS A 146 2.07 21.27 -1.02
CA LYS A 146 3.54 21.30 -1.14
C LYS A 146 4.23 20.92 0.17
N LYS A 147 3.76 21.45 1.31
CA LYS A 147 4.34 21.19 2.63
C LYS A 147 4.31 19.73 3.04
N TYR A 148 3.20 19.02 2.80
CA TYR A 148 2.97 17.66 3.31
C TYR A 148 3.26 16.58 2.28
N TYR A 149 2.99 16.83 1.01
CA TYR A 149 3.05 15.81 -0.04
C TYR A 149 4.13 16.10 -1.10
N ASN A 150 4.75 17.28 -1.07
CA ASN A 150 5.66 17.75 -2.13
C ASN A 150 4.99 17.72 -3.52
N VAL A 151 3.68 17.95 -3.56
CA VAL A 151 2.84 17.99 -4.78
C VAL A 151 2.37 19.41 -4.99
N GLU A 152 2.40 19.85 -6.24
CA GLU A 152 1.82 21.13 -6.69
C GLU A 152 0.65 20.84 -7.63
N PRO A 153 -0.61 20.89 -7.15
CA PRO A 153 -1.80 20.72 -7.99
C PRO A 153 -1.75 21.63 -9.22
N GLN A 154 -2.03 21.08 -10.41
CA GLN A 154 -1.97 21.79 -11.68
C GLN A 154 -3.38 22.25 -12.10
N SER A 155 -3.47 23.45 -12.66
CA SER A 155 -4.70 23.98 -13.26
C SER A 155 -4.65 23.82 -14.78
N VAL A 156 -5.63 23.11 -15.35
CA VAL A 156 -5.67 22.71 -16.77
C VAL A 156 -7.02 23.02 -17.41
N ASP A 157 -7.07 23.04 -18.75
CA ASP A 157 -8.29 23.35 -19.50
C ASP A 157 -9.07 22.09 -19.92
N PHE A 158 -9.75 21.43 -18.99
CA PHE A 158 -10.63 20.32 -19.34
C PHE A 158 -11.83 20.79 -20.15
N VAL A 159 -12.39 21.96 -19.83
CA VAL A 159 -13.58 22.49 -20.52
C VAL A 159 -13.33 22.74 -22.01
N GLY A 160 -12.19 23.34 -22.36
CA GLY A 160 -11.84 23.68 -23.74
C GLY A 160 -10.98 22.65 -24.46
N ALA A 161 -10.19 21.85 -23.74
CA ALA A 161 -9.09 21.06 -24.33
C ALA A 161 -8.89 19.68 -23.66
N ALA A 162 -9.94 19.04 -23.12
CA ALA A 162 -9.84 17.77 -22.36
C ALA A 162 -8.94 16.68 -22.99
N ASP A 163 -9.08 16.40 -24.30
CA ASP A 163 -8.29 15.34 -24.95
C ASP A 163 -6.81 15.72 -25.17
N GLU A 164 -6.51 17.01 -25.32
CA GLU A 164 -5.13 17.51 -25.34
C GLU A 164 -4.49 17.36 -23.95
N ILE A 165 -5.18 17.83 -22.91
CA ILE A 165 -4.76 17.68 -21.51
C ILE A 165 -4.56 16.20 -21.15
N ARG A 166 -5.46 15.31 -21.60
CA ARG A 166 -5.32 13.86 -21.42
C ARG A 166 -4.00 13.32 -21.99
N ARG A 167 -3.61 13.76 -23.19
CA ARG A 167 -2.36 13.35 -23.84
C ARG A 167 -1.14 13.89 -23.10
N GLU A 168 -1.18 15.14 -22.65
CA GLU A 168 -0.13 15.75 -21.84
C GLU A 168 0.09 14.98 -20.53
N ILE A 169 -0.98 14.70 -19.79
CA ILE A 169 -0.92 13.92 -18.54
C ILE A 169 -0.30 12.55 -18.79
N ASN A 170 -0.70 11.85 -19.85
CA ASN A 170 -0.12 10.54 -20.19
C ASN A 170 1.38 10.62 -20.50
N SER A 171 1.79 11.63 -21.29
CA SER A 171 3.20 11.87 -21.63
C SER A 171 4.04 12.16 -20.38
N ASP A 172 3.53 12.98 -19.46
CA ASP A 172 4.21 13.33 -18.23
C ASP A 172 4.37 12.14 -17.28
N VAL A 173 3.32 11.31 -17.16
CA VAL A 173 3.37 10.07 -16.36
C VAL A 173 4.36 9.08 -16.97
N GLU A 174 4.33 8.89 -18.28
CA GLU A 174 5.24 7.99 -18.97
C GLU A 174 6.71 8.40 -18.74
N LYS A 175 7.02 9.70 -18.91
CA LYS A 175 8.36 10.23 -18.67
C LYS A 175 8.83 10.03 -17.23
N GLN A 176 7.96 10.29 -16.25
CA GLN A 176 8.31 10.14 -14.83
C GLN A 176 8.47 8.68 -14.40
N THR A 177 7.83 7.75 -15.12
CA THR A 177 7.85 6.31 -14.84
C THR A 177 8.80 5.54 -15.75
N GLU A 178 9.75 6.22 -16.41
CA GLU A 178 10.74 5.60 -17.30
C GLU A 178 10.12 4.78 -18.45
N GLY A 179 8.94 5.19 -18.93
CA GLY A 179 8.22 4.49 -19.99
C GLY A 179 7.42 3.27 -19.53
N LYS A 180 7.45 2.92 -18.24
CA LYS A 180 6.76 1.73 -17.70
C LYS A 180 5.25 1.90 -17.58
N ILE A 181 4.79 3.14 -17.34
CA ILE A 181 3.36 3.43 -17.21
C ILE A 181 2.92 4.31 -18.38
N GLN A 182 2.36 3.66 -19.40
CA GLN A 182 1.80 4.33 -20.57
C GLN A 182 0.28 4.38 -20.49
N ASN A 183 -0.32 5.36 -21.19
CA ASN A 183 -1.77 5.45 -21.39
C ASN A 183 -2.58 5.32 -20.08
N LEU A 184 -2.14 6.01 -19.02
CA LEU A 184 -2.82 6.03 -17.73
C LEU A 184 -4.30 6.41 -17.90
N LEU A 185 -4.56 7.53 -18.59
CA LEU A 185 -5.89 8.02 -18.94
C LEU A 185 -6.32 7.48 -20.32
N PRO A 186 -7.33 6.59 -20.38
CA PRO A 186 -7.83 6.08 -21.65
C PRO A 186 -8.60 7.17 -22.43
N PRO A 187 -8.74 7.04 -23.77
CA PRO A 187 -9.59 7.95 -24.54
C PRO A 187 -11.01 8.04 -23.95
N GLY A 188 -11.55 9.26 -23.86
CA GLY A 188 -12.88 9.51 -23.29
C GLY A 188 -12.95 9.46 -21.76
N SER A 189 -11.82 9.30 -21.05
CA SER A 189 -11.82 9.25 -19.59
C SER A 189 -11.91 10.61 -18.89
N VAL A 190 -11.70 11.68 -19.66
CA VAL A 190 -11.84 13.07 -19.26
C VAL A 190 -12.57 13.80 -20.39
N ASP A 191 -13.37 14.79 -20.02
CA ASP A 191 -14.26 15.54 -20.89
C ASP A 191 -14.48 16.97 -20.37
N SER A 192 -15.35 17.74 -21.04
CA SER A 192 -15.66 19.11 -20.64
C SER A 192 -16.39 19.25 -19.29
N LEU A 193 -16.90 18.15 -18.74
CA LEU A 193 -17.54 18.11 -17.42
C LEU A 193 -16.55 17.77 -16.30
N THR A 194 -15.31 17.42 -16.66
CA THR A 194 -14.25 17.11 -15.71
C THR A 194 -13.86 18.37 -14.93
N ARG A 195 -13.74 18.24 -13.60
CA ARG A 195 -13.42 19.32 -12.65
C ARG A 195 -12.16 19.05 -11.84
N LEU A 196 -11.98 17.81 -11.38
CA LEU A 196 -10.80 17.41 -10.62
C LEU A 196 -10.45 15.95 -10.94
N VAL A 197 -9.20 15.71 -11.33
CA VAL A 197 -8.66 14.37 -11.57
C VAL A 197 -7.48 14.14 -10.66
N LEU A 198 -7.49 13.01 -9.95
CA LEU A 198 -6.33 12.51 -9.23
C LEU A 198 -5.68 11.39 -10.03
N ILE A 199 -4.37 11.51 -10.26
CA ILE A 199 -3.56 10.45 -10.83
C ILE A 199 -2.61 9.87 -9.80
N ASN A 200 -2.50 8.55 -9.80
CA ASN A 200 -1.64 7.79 -8.91
C ASN A 200 -0.96 6.67 -9.71
N ALA A 201 0.31 6.85 -10.04
CA ALA A 201 1.07 5.88 -10.83
C ALA A 201 2.33 5.45 -10.09
N LEU A 202 2.58 4.14 -10.00
CA LEU A 202 3.71 3.60 -9.23
C LEU A 202 4.50 2.55 -9.97
N TYR A 203 5.81 2.75 -9.91
CA TYR A 203 6.83 1.83 -10.39
C TYR A 203 7.80 1.54 -9.25
N PHE A 204 8.01 0.26 -8.97
CA PHE A 204 8.96 -0.20 -7.98
C PHE A 204 10.03 -1.06 -8.63
N LYS A 205 11.26 -0.89 -8.14
CA LYS A 205 12.44 -1.65 -8.49
C LYS A 205 13.32 -1.79 -7.25
N GLY A 206 13.61 -3.00 -6.78
CA GLY A 206 14.52 -3.25 -5.66
C GLY A 206 15.20 -4.61 -5.81
N ASN A 207 16.45 -4.74 -5.38
CA ASN A 207 17.18 -6.01 -5.51
C ASN A 207 16.92 -6.95 -4.31
N TRP A 208 16.84 -8.25 -4.54
CA TRP A 208 16.80 -9.25 -3.46
C TRP A 208 18.08 -9.16 -2.61
N ALA A 209 17.96 -9.43 -1.31
CA ALA A 209 19.14 -9.62 -0.46
C ALA A 209 19.90 -10.89 -0.86
N THR A 210 19.17 -11.96 -1.17
CA THR A 210 19.68 -13.21 -1.75
C THR A 210 19.03 -13.40 -3.11
N LYS A 211 19.83 -13.30 -4.18
CA LYS A 211 19.35 -13.41 -5.57
C LYS A 211 19.04 -14.86 -5.93
N PHE A 212 18.16 -15.04 -6.91
CA PHE A 212 17.99 -16.34 -7.57
C PHE A 212 19.08 -16.50 -8.63
N GLU A 213 19.55 -17.72 -8.84
CA GLU A 213 20.50 -18.01 -9.91
C GLU A 213 19.74 -18.14 -11.24
N ALA A 214 20.05 -17.32 -12.24
CA ALA A 214 19.36 -17.33 -13.53
C ALA A 214 19.46 -18.70 -14.23
N GLU A 215 20.58 -19.39 -14.04
CA GLU A 215 20.81 -20.73 -14.57
C GLU A 215 19.95 -21.80 -13.87
N ALA A 216 19.40 -21.52 -12.69
CA ALA A 216 18.49 -22.41 -11.96
C ALA A 216 17.02 -22.26 -12.38
N THR A 217 16.67 -21.18 -13.09
CA THR A 217 15.31 -20.96 -13.59
C THR A 217 14.94 -21.98 -14.67
N ARG A 218 13.79 -22.63 -14.51
CA ARG A 218 13.30 -23.68 -15.43
C ARG A 218 11.80 -23.52 -15.67
N GLN A 219 11.34 -23.93 -16.84
CA GLN A 219 9.90 -24.03 -17.11
C GLN A 219 9.29 -25.08 -16.19
N ARG A 220 8.30 -24.69 -15.38
CA ARG A 220 7.55 -25.58 -14.49
C ARG A 220 6.05 -25.29 -14.59
N PRO A 221 5.18 -26.28 -14.35
CA PRO A 221 3.74 -26.06 -14.34
C PRO A 221 3.33 -25.10 -13.22
N PHE A 222 2.47 -24.15 -13.55
CA PHE A 222 1.70 -23.33 -12.60
C PHE A 222 0.21 -23.69 -12.75
N ARG A 223 -0.39 -24.17 -11.66
CA ARG A 223 -1.78 -24.63 -11.58
C ARG A 223 -2.71 -23.45 -11.32
N ILE A 224 -3.21 -22.82 -12.39
CA ILE A 224 -4.13 -21.68 -12.32
C ILE A 224 -5.42 -22.08 -11.58
N ASN A 225 -5.93 -23.28 -11.87
CA ASN A 225 -7.06 -23.89 -11.18
C ASN A 225 -6.93 -25.42 -11.23
N THR A 226 -7.92 -26.14 -10.70
CA THR A 226 -7.93 -27.62 -10.65
C THR A 226 -7.88 -28.30 -12.02
N HIS A 227 -8.19 -27.59 -13.10
CA HIS A 227 -8.26 -28.14 -14.46
C HIS A 227 -7.21 -27.54 -15.41
N THR A 228 -6.64 -26.39 -15.07
CA THR A 228 -5.82 -25.58 -15.98
C THR A 228 -4.44 -25.37 -15.39
N THR A 229 -3.42 -25.74 -16.16
CA THR A 229 -2.01 -25.56 -15.81
C THR A 229 -1.28 -24.91 -16.99
N LYS A 230 -0.40 -23.94 -16.70
CA LYS A 230 0.41 -23.24 -17.70
C LYS A 230 1.89 -23.32 -17.31
N PRO A 231 2.82 -23.58 -18.24
CA PRO A 231 4.24 -23.53 -17.93
C PRO A 231 4.68 -22.08 -17.64
N VAL A 232 5.48 -21.89 -16.60
CA VAL A 232 6.06 -20.60 -16.22
C VAL A 232 7.57 -20.73 -15.97
N PRO A 233 8.35 -19.67 -16.22
CA PRO A 233 9.72 -19.59 -15.72
C PRO A 233 9.70 -19.57 -14.19
N MET A 234 9.99 -20.72 -13.58
CA MET A 234 10.05 -20.88 -12.13
C MET A 234 11.50 -20.69 -11.67
N MET A 235 11.73 -19.61 -10.94
CA MET A 235 13.02 -19.32 -10.32
C MET A 235 13.24 -20.25 -9.13
N HIS A 236 14.50 -20.52 -8.80
CA HIS A 236 14.86 -21.41 -7.70
C HIS A 236 16.07 -20.87 -6.92
N LEU A 237 15.97 -20.91 -5.59
CA LEU A 237 17.09 -20.67 -4.69
C LEU A 237 16.97 -21.53 -3.42
N SER A 238 18.09 -21.73 -2.72
CA SER A 238 18.11 -22.43 -1.42
C SER A 238 18.97 -21.67 -0.44
N ASP A 239 18.34 -21.12 0.60
CA ASP A 239 19.01 -20.35 1.66
C ASP A 239 18.14 -20.33 2.94
N LYS A 240 18.54 -19.55 3.95
CA LYS A 240 17.81 -19.38 5.21
C LYS A 240 16.84 -18.21 5.16
N PHE A 241 15.55 -18.51 5.23
CA PHE A 241 14.47 -17.51 5.23
C PHE A 241 13.59 -17.66 6.47
N ASN A 242 12.89 -16.57 6.81
CA ASN A 242 11.83 -16.64 7.80
C ASN A 242 10.60 -17.28 7.15
N LEU A 243 10.12 -18.37 7.74
CA LEU A 243 8.94 -19.11 7.32
C LEU A 243 8.03 -19.35 8.53
N SER A 244 6.72 -19.29 8.31
CA SER A 244 5.74 -19.76 9.28
C SER A 244 4.61 -20.51 8.57
N TYR A 245 3.98 -21.45 9.26
CA TYR A 245 2.77 -22.13 8.80
C TYR A 245 1.59 -21.66 9.63
N VAL A 246 0.52 -21.21 8.96
CA VAL A 246 -0.69 -20.70 9.59
C VAL A 246 -1.80 -21.72 9.49
N GLU A 247 -2.03 -22.47 10.58
CA GLU A 247 -2.99 -23.56 10.63
C GLU A 247 -4.44 -23.11 10.34
N SER A 248 -4.84 -21.92 10.80
CA SER A 248 -6.21 -21.43 10.65
C SER A 248 -6.65 -21.28 9.19
N VAL A 249 -5.72 -21.00 8.28
CA VAL A 249 -5.97 -20.84 6.84
C VAL A 249 -5.26 -21.90 5.98
N GLN A 250 -4.48 -22.80 6.60
CA GLN A 250 -3.64 -23.79 5.91
C GLN A 250 -2.76 -23.12 4.85
N ALA A 251 -1.89 -22.21 5.28
CA ALA A 251 -1.02 -21.46 4.38
C ALA A 251 0.39 -21.31 4.94
N ASP A 252 1.38 -21.40 4.06
CA ASP A 252 2.76 -21.05 4.33
C ASP A 252 2.98 -19.55 4.10
N VAL A 253 3.75 -18.92 4.99
CA VAL A 253 4.12 -17.51 4.90
C VAL A 253 5.63 -17.39 4.84
N LEU A 254 6.14 -17.01 3.67
CA LEU A 254 7.57 -16.85 3.40
C LEU A 254 7.93 -15.36 3.35
N GLU A 255 9.01 -14.97 4.03
CA GLU A 255 9.62 -13.63 3.91
C GLU A 255 10.88 -13.67 3.04
N LEU A 256 10.87 -12.91 1.95
CA LEU A 256 12.00 -12.67 1.06
C LEU A 256 12.50 -11.23 1.23
N PRO A 257 13.63 -11.00 1.93
CA PRO A 257 14.16 -9.66 2.16
C PRO A 257 14.81 -9.08 0.90
N TYR A 258 14.66 -7.77 0.71
CA TYR A 258 15.45 -6.97 -0.24
C TYR A 258 16.77 -6.53 0.39
N VAL A 259 17.69 -6.02 -0.43
CA VAL A 259 18.98 -5.46 0.02
C VAL A 259 18.80 -4.51 1.22
N ASN A 260 19.70 -4.60 2.19
CA ASN A 260 19.69 -3.90 3.49
C ASN A 260 18.52 -4.22 4.41
N ASN A 261 17.61 -5.12 4.03
CA ASN A 261 16.43 -5.48 4.80
C ASN A 261 15.49 -4.28 5.09
N ASP A 262 15.54 -3.24 4.25
CA ASP A 262 14.62 -2.09 4.34
C ASP A 262 13.20 -2.50 3.94
N LEU A 263 13.10 -3.37 2.93
CA LEU A 263 11.86 -3.94 2.42
C LEU A 263 11.92 -5.48 2.50
N SER A 264 10.76 -6.11 2.62
CA SER A 264 10.59 -7.55 2.42
C SER A 264 9.35 -7.82 1.56
N MET A 265 9.44 -8.79 0.67
CA MET A 265 8.26 -9.40 0.04
C MET A 265 7.79 -10.57 0.92
N PHE A 266 6.52 -10.58 1.26
CA PHE A 266 5.86 -11.69 1.91
C PHE A 266 5.03 -12.44 0.88
N ILE A 267 5.09 -13.76 0.88
CA ILE A 267 4.28 -14.64 0.04
C ILE A 267 3.44 -15.52 0.96
N LEU A 268 2.13 -15.45 0.80
CA LEU A 268 1.15 -16.24 1.54
C LEU A 268 0.58 -17.27 0.56
N LEU A 269 1.06 -18.49 0.68
CA LEU A 269 0.77 -19.59 -0.21
C LEU A 269 -0.17 -20.59 0.51
N PRO A 270 -1.44 -20.70 0.12
CA PRO A 270 -2.31 -21.74 0.67
C PRO A 270 -1.77 -23.13 0.34
N SER A 271 -2.07 -24.15 1.12
CA SER A 271 -1.61 -25.53 0.82
C SER A 271 -2.28 -26.13 -0.42
N ASP A 272 -3.44 -25.61 -0.82
CA ASP A 272 -4.17 -25.98 -2.02
C ASP A 272 -4.80 -24.74 -2.68
N ILE A 273 -5.05 -24.82 -3.99
CA ILE A 273 -5.75 -23.80 -4.81
C ILE A 273 -7.07 -23.38 -4.16
N ALA A 274 -7.84 -24.34 -3.62
CA ALA A 274 -9.12 -24.04 -2.97
C ALA A 274 -8.97 -23.21 -1.68
N GLY A 275 -7.77 -23.14 -1.11
CA GLY A 275 -7.46 -22.39 0.10
C GLY A 275 -7.41 -20.87 -0.10
N LEU A 276 -7.21 -20.38 -1.33
CA LEU A 276 -7.04 -18.95 -1.60
C LEU A 276 -8.23 -18.12 -1.12
N GLN A 277 -9.46 -18.55 -1.42
CA GLN A 277 -10.66 -17.82 -1.02
C GLN A 277 -10.84 -17.76 0.51
N LYS A 278 -10.38 -18.78 1.24
CA LYS A 278 -10.37 -18.77 2.71
C LYS A 278 -9.32 -17.78 3.22
N LEU A 279 -8.13 -17.81 2.64
CA LEU A 279 -7.04 -16.89 2.96
C LEU A 279 -7.45 -15.42 2.74
N GLU A 280 -8.09 -15.09 1.61
CA GLU A 280 -8.57 -13.74 1.29
C GLU A 280 -9.63 -13.23 2.30
N ARG A 281 -10.56 -14.10 2.71
CA ARG A 281 -11.61 -13.74 3.68
C ARG A 281 -11.03 -13.45 5.07
N GLU A 282 -10.09 -14.28 5.51
CA GLU A 282 -9.43 -14.19 6.82
C GLU A 282 -8.32 -13.14 6.85
N LEU A 283 -8.00 -12.49 5.72
CA LEU A 283 -7.00 -11.43 5.66
C LEU A 283 -7.51 -10.16 6.38
N THR A 284 -7.22 -10.08 7.68
CA THR A 284 -7.50 -8.92 8.56
C THR A 284 -6.19 -8.31 9.05
N PHE A 285 -6.25 -7.09 9.60
CA PHE A 285 -5.04 -6.42 10.11
C PHE A 285 -4.37 -7.24 11.21
N GLU A 286 -5.18 -7.76 12.13
CA GLU A 286 -4.77 -8.56 13.28
C GLU A 286 -4.15 -9.88 12.82
N ASN A 287 -4.78 -10.56 11.87
CA ASN A 287 -4.27 -11.80 11.29
C ASN A 287 -2.97 -11.55 10.53
N LEU A 288 -2.93 -10.58 9.62
CA LEU A 288 -1.71 -10.26 8.84
C LEU A 288 -0.53 -9.88 9.75
N SER A 289 -0.79 -9.09 10.80
CA SER A 289 0.21 -8.69 11.79
C SER A 289 0.74 -9.89 12.59
N SER A 290 -0.14 -10.83 12.93
CA SER A 290 0.21 -12.07 13.64
C SER A 290 1.03 -13.01 12.74
N TRP A 291 0.54 -13.28 11.53
CA TRP A 291 1.17 -14.20 10.57
C TRP A 291 2.56 -13.75 10.13
N THR A 292 2.83 -12.45 10.17
CA THR A 292 4.10 -11.84 9.75
C THR A 292 4.89 -11.21 10.89
N ASN A 293 4.61 -11.64 12.13
CA ASN A 293 5.37 -11.25 13.31
C ASN A 293 6.75 -11.91 13.28
N PRO A 294 7.86 -11.15 13.22
CA PRO A 294 9.21 -11.72 13.18
C PRO A 294 9.54 -12.65 14.36
N GLU A 295 8.90 -12.48 15.51
CA GLU A 295 9.10 -13.34 16.69
C GLU A 295 8.43 -14.73 16.55
N LEU A 296 7.44 -14.85 15.66
CA LEU A 296 6.68 -16.08 15.42
C LEU A 296 7.14 -16.82 14.16
N MET A 297 7.97 -16.19 13.33
CA MET A 297 8.52 -16.82 12.13
C MET A 297 9.85 -17.50 12.45
N GLU A 298 10.05 -18.71 11.93
CA GLU A 298 11.28 -19.46 12.15
C GLU A 298 12.25 -19.23 10.99
N LYS A 299 13.49 -18.85 11.30
CA LYS A 299 14.55 -18.72 10.31
C LYS A 299 15.16 -20.09 10.03
N MET A 300 14.80 -20.71 8.90
CA MET A 300 15.21 -22.07 8.55
C MET A 300 15.66 -22.19 7.09
N LYS A 301 16.34 -23.29 6.74
CA LYS A 301 16.78 -23.55 5.37
C LYS A 301 15.60 -23.98 4.51
N VAL A 302 15.30 -23.20 3.46
CA VAL A 302 14.15 -23.41 2.56
C VAL A 302 14.64 -23.47 1.11
N GLU A 303 14.16 -24.45 0.35
CA GLU A 303 14.19 -24.43 -1.13
C GLU A 303 12.98 -23.66 -1.64
N VAL A 304 13.21 -22.50 -2.25
CA VAL A 304 12.17 -21.58 -2.70
C VAL A 304 12.02 -21.72 -4.22
N TYR A 305 10.79 -21.99 -4.66
CA TYR A 305 10.39 -21.92 -6.07
C TYR A 305 9.35 -20.82 -6.23
N LEU A 306 9.69 -19.80 -7.00
CA LEU A 306 8.85 -18.61 -7.21
C LEU A 306 8.77 -18.31 -8.72
N PRO A 307 7.57 -18.14 -9.30
CA PRO A 307 7.45 -17.73 -10.69
C PRO A 307 8.11 -16.36 -10.91
N ARG A 308 8.82 -16.21 -12.03
CA ARG A 308 9.12 -14.89 -12.59
C ARG A 308 7.83 -14.36 -13.23
N PHE A 309 7.42 -13.15 -12.87
CA PHE A 309 6.18 -12.57 -13.41
C PHE A 309 6.24 -11.04 -13.47
N THR A 310 5.38 -10.49 -14.33
CA THR A 310 5.12 -9.06 -14.41
C THR A 310 3.63 -8.83 -14.23
N LEU A 311 3.26 -7.90 -13.35
CA LEU A 311 1.90 -7.47 -13.11
C LEU A 311 1.78 -5.99 -13.44
N GLU A 312 0.81 -5.66 -14.27
CA GLU A 312 0.45 -4.29 -14.61
C GLU A 312 -1.07 -4.15 -14.46
N GLU A 313 -1.50 -3.50 -13.40
CA GLU A 313 -2.92 -3.36 -13.09
C GLU A 313 -3.32 -1.89 -13.07
N LYS A 314 -4.53 -1.63 -13.56
CA LYS A 314 -5.11 -0.29 -13.70
C LYS A 314 -6.51 -0.28 -13.12
N TYR A 315 -6.79 0.75 -12.33
CA TYR A 315 -8.08 0.96 -11.69
C TYR A 315 -8.60 2.37 -11.94
N ASP A 316 -9.88 2.45 -12.28
CA ASP A 316 -10.68 3.65 -12.03
C ASP A 316 -11.29 3.50 -10.63
N LEU A 317 -10.72 4.22 -9.67
CA LEU A 317 -11.06 4.05 -8.26
C LEU A 317 -12.40 4.70 -7.88
N LYS A 318 -13.04 5.48 -8.77
CA LYS A 318 -14.31 6.17 -8.44
C LYS A 318 -15.38 5.18 -7.96
N SER A 319 -15.68 4.17 -8.77
CA SER A 319 -16.75 3.21 -8.49
C SER A 319 -16.48 2.38 -7.22
N THR A 320 -15.23 1.95 -7.03
CA THR A 320 -14.80 1.20 -5.85
C THR A 320 -14.86 2.05 -4.60
N LEU A 321 -14.28 3.26 -4.61
CA LEU A 321 -14.29 4.15 -3.44
C LEU A 321 -15.70 4.62 -3.07
N SER A 322 -16.58 4.84 -4.06
CA SER A 322 -18.00 5.13 -3.81
C SER A 322 -18.75 3.97 -3.16
N ARG A 323 -18.48 2.72 -3.56
CA ARG A 323 -19.02 1.52 -2.89
C ARG A 323 -18.48 1.36 -1.47
N MET A 324 -17.22 1.72 -1.24
CA MET A 324 -16.63 1.72 0.10
C MET A 324 -17.19 2.83 0.99
N GLY A 325 -17.82 3.87 0.42
CA GLY A 325 -18.57 4.89 1.15
C GLY A 325 -18.14 6.33 0.91
N ILE A 326 -17.19 6.59 0.01
CA ILE A 326 -16.83 7.95 -0.43
C ILE A 326 -17.74 8.33 -1.60
N GLN A 327 -18.94 8.85 -1.33
CA GLN A 327 -19.93 9.17 -2.37
C GLN A 327 -19.95 10.67 -2.68
N ASP A 328 -19.96 11.51 -1.64
CA ASP A 328 -20.12 12.96 -1.77
C ASP A 328 -18.97 13.56 -2.59
N ALA A 329 -17.74 13.08 -2.37
CA ALA A 329 -16.56 13.56 -3.09
C ALA A 329 -16.70 13.46 -4.62
N PHE A 330 -17.46 12.47 -5.11
CA PHE A 330 -17.63 12.21 -6.54
C PHE A 330 -18.94 12.77 -7.12
N THR A 331 -19.73 13.46 -6.30
CA THR A 331 -21.06 13.93 -6.68
C THR A 331 -21.07 15.45 -6.82
N GLU A 332 -21.39 15.91 -8.04
CA GLU A 332 -21.54 17.33 -8.35
C GLU A 332 -22.61 17.98 -7.47
N GLY A 333 -22.33 19.17 -6.93
CA GLY A 333 -23.23 19.92 -6.04
C GLY A 333 -23.35 19.38 -4.61
N ILE A 334 -22.74 18.23 -4.29
CA ILE A 334 -22.70 17.66 -2.93
C ILE A 334 -21.28 17.71 -2.36
N ALA A 335 -20.26 17.48 -3.20
CA ALA A 335 -18.87 17.49 -2.78
C ALA A 335 -18.49 18.82 -2.11
N ASP A 336 -17.99 18.75 -0.88
CA ASP A 336 -17.48 19.93 -0.17
C ASP A 336 -15.95 19.95 -0.21
N PHE A 337 -15.43 20.54 -1.28
CA PHE A 337 -14.01 20.86 -1.45
C PHE A 337 -13.72 22.36 -1.30
N THR A 338 -14.49 23.04 -0.44
CA THR A 338 -14.32 24.48 -0.16
C THR A 338 -12.93 24.83 0.41
N GLY A 339 -12.21 23.85 0.98
CA GLY A 339 -10.81 24.01 1.37
C GLY A 339 -9.85 24.07 0.18
N MET A 340 -10.18 23.44 -0.95
CA MET A 340 -9.39 23.49 -2.18
C MET A 340 -9.71 24.70 -3.03
N SER A 341 -10.99 24.98 -3.26
CA SER A 341 -11.43 26.07 -4.13
C SER A 341 -12.68 26.72 -3.53
N LYS A 342 -12.72 28.05 -3.55
CA LYS A 342 -13.81 28.81 -2.90
C LYS A 342 -15.16 28.70 -3.61
N ASN A 343 -15.16 28.25 -4.87
CA ASN A 343 -16.33 28.37 -5.75
C ASN A 343 -17.34 27.21 -5.65
N GLY A 344 -17.22 26.29 -4.69
CA GLY A 344 -18.26 25.28 -4.37
C GLY A 344 -18.53 24.19 -5.43
N ASP A 345 -18.18 24.43 -6.70
CA ASP A 345 -18.47 23.52 -7.82
C ASP A 345 -17.37 22.47 -8.07
N LEU A 346 -16.34 22.43 -7.22
CA LEU A 346 -15.27 21.45 -7.35
C LEU A 346 -15.71 20.11 -6.77
N PHE A 347 -15.68 19.06 -7.57
CA PHE A 347 -15.88 17.67 -7.14
C PHE A 347 -14.83 16.77 -7.80
N LEU A 348 -14.52 15.63 -7.17
CA LEU A 348 -13.58 14.66 -7.68
C LEU A 348 -14.22 13.89 -8.84
N SER A 349 -13.85 14.24 -10.07
CA SER A 349 -14.45 13.65 -11.25
C SER A 349 -14.01 12.20 -11.44
N GLN A 350 -12.70 11.95 -11.32
CA GLN A 350 -12.07 10.64 -11.50
C GLN A 350 -10.80 10.47 -10.66
N VAL A 351 -10.49 9.21 -10.33
CA VAL A 351 -9.24 8.81 -9.67
C VAL A 351 -8.63 7.63 -10.43
N PHE A 352 -7.48 7.84 -11.06
CA PHE A 352 -6.77 6.79 -11.79
C PHE A 352 -5.62 6.24 -10.96
N HIS A 353 -5.64 4.93 -10.72
CA HIS A 353 -4.51 4.20 -10.16
C HIS A 353 -3.92 3.25 -11.20
N LYS A 354 -2.61 3.27 -11.37
CA LYS A 354 -1.90 2.27 -12.17
C LYS A 354 -0.59 1.89 -11.50
N CYS A 355 -0.31 0.60 -11.48
CA CYS A 355 0.89 0.09 -10.85
C CYS A 355 1.54 -0.98 -11.74
N TYR A 356 2.86 -1.00 -11.70
CA TYR A 356 3.68 -1.97 -12.41
C TYR A 356 4.63 -2.62 -11.41
N LEU A 357 4.64 -3.95 -11.38
CA LEU A 357 5.56 -4.75 -10.58
C LEU A 357 6.14 -5.88 -11.44
N GLU A 358 7.47 -5.99 -11.44
CA GLU A 358 8.17 -7.08 -12.11
C GLU A 358 8.98 -7.88 -11.08
N VAL A 359 8.82 -9.18 -11.02
CA VAL A 359 9.55 -10.08 -10.13
C VAL A 359 10.46 -10.99 -10.95
N ASN A 360 11.77 -10.89 -10.73
CA ASN A 360 12.79 -11.67 -11.43
C ASN A 360 13.94 -12.09 -10.49
N GLU A 361 15.00 -12.67 -11.06
CA GLU A 361 16.06 -13.30 -10.29
C GLU A 361 16.94 -12.35 -9.49
N GLU A 362 17.08 -11.10 -9.95
CA GLU A 362 17.88 -10.07 -9.27
C GLU A 362 17.09 -9.42 -8.13
N GLY A 363 15.77 -9.37 -8.27
CA GLY A 363 14.87 -8.56 -7.45
C GLY A 363 13.60 -8.22 -8.21
N THR A 364 13.09 -7.03 -7.92
CA THR A 364 12.24 -6.24 -8.79
C THR A 364 13.13 -5.30 -9.62
N GLU A 365 13.33 -5.61 -10.90
CA GLU A 365 14.11 -4.93 -11.98
C GLU A 365 15.61 -4.48 -11.78
N ALA A 366 16.41 -4.47 -12.87
CA ALA A 366 17.78 -5.04 -12.90
C ALA A 366 19.06 -4.13 -12.93
N ALA A 367 20.25 -4.71 -12.63
CA ALA A 367 21.50 -4.78 -13.45
C ALA A 367 22.63 -5.59 -12.72
N ALA A 368 23.42 -6.38 -13.48
CA ALA A 368 24.18 -7.59 -13.10
C ALA A 368 25.45 -7.45 -12.22
N ALA A 369 25.81 -8.54 -11.50
CA ALA A 369 27.15 -9.18 -11.43
C ALA A 369 27.19 -10.34 -10.40
N SER A 370 27.89 -11.40 -10.78
CA SER A 370 27.92 -12.77 -10.24
C SER A 370 28.69 -12.93 -8.91
N SER A 371 28.30 -13.92 -8.08
CA SER A 371 29.27 -14.79 -7.38
C SER A 371 28.61 -16.04 -6.81
N ALA A 372 28.91 -17.19 -7.41
CA ALA A 372 28.53 -18.51 -6.91
C ALA A 372 29.38 -18.90 -5.69
N SER A 373 28.76 -19.53 -4.67
CA SER A 373 29.49 -20.29 -3.66
C SER A 373 28.83 -21.66 -3.41
N LEU A 374 29.64 -22.70 -3.59
CA LEU A 374 29.33 -24.10 -3.34
C LEU A 374 29.40 -24.39 -1.84
N ALA A 375 28.37 -25.02 -1.26
CA ALA A 375 28.54 -25.72 0.03
C ALA A 375 27.55 -26.89 0.25
N SER A 376 28.16 -28.09 0.22
CA SER A 376 27.99 -29.31 1.03
C SER A 376 26.69 -29.66 1.77
N ARG A 377 26.39 -30.96 1.74
CA ARG A 377 25.21 -31.65 2.26
C ARG A 377 25.36 -32.08 3.72
N SER A 378 24.32 -31.82 4.51
CA SER A 378 23.92 -32.60 5.68
C SER A 378 22.39 -32.69 5.68
N LEU A 379 21.83 -33.89 5.92
CA LEU A 379 20.38 -34.14 5.97
C LEU A 379 19.79 -33.50 7.24
N GLY A 380 19.52 -32.20 7.19
CA GLY A 380 18.35 -31.62 7.86
C GLY A 380 17.17 -31.73 6.90
N ALA A 381 15.97 -32.01 7.41
CA ALA A 381 14.75 -31.96 6.59
C ALA A 381 14.68 -30.58 5.92
N THR A 382 14.93 -30.54 4.61
CA THR A 382 14.92 -29.29 3.85
C THR A 382 13.45 -28.99 3.54
N VAL A 383 12.96 -27.84 4.01
CA VAL A 383 11.60 -27.41 3.72
C VAL A 383 11.56 -26.89 2.29
N ILE A 384 10.53 -27.28 1.54
CA ILE A 384 10.35 -26.90 0.14
C ILE A 384 9.13 -26.01 0.05
N PHE A 385 9.31 -24.77 -0.40
CA PHE A 385 8.24 -23.81 -0.65
C PHE A 385 8.06 -23.66 -2.16
N VAL A 386 6.90 -24.10 -2.69
CA VAL A 386 6.64 -24.10 -4.14
C VAL A 386 5.42 -23.25 -4.47
N ALA A 387 5.64 -22.02 -4.93
CA ALA A 387 4.57 -21.12 -5.38
C ALA A 387 4.11 -21.47 -6.81
N ASP A 388 3.62 -22.71 -7.01
CA ASP A 388 3.15 -23.24 -8.30
C ASP A 388 1.64 -23.09 -8.53
N HIS A 389 0.96 -22.28 -7.73
CA HIS A 389 -0.49 -22.08 -7.80
C HIS A 389 -0.86 -20.74 -7.13
N PRO A 390 -2.11 -20.24 -7.26
CA PRO A 390 -2.47 -18.90 -6.81
C PRO A 390 -2.07 -18.57 -5.38
N PHE A 391 -1.42 -17.43 -5.19
CA PHE A 391 -0.95 -16.95 -3.90
C PHE A 391 -1.18 -15.45 -3.73
N LEU A 392 -1.17 -15.01 -2.47
CA LEU A 392 -1.14 -13.59 -2.14
C LEU A 392 0.29 -13.16 -1.86
N PHE A 393 0.62 -11.91 -2.16
CA PHE A 393 1.90 -11.35 -1.79
C PHE A 393 1.76 -9.88 -1.42
N PHE A 394 2.71 -9.38 -0.63
CA PHE A 394 2.82 -7.96 -0.38
C PHE A 394 4.26 -7.53 -0.15
N ILE A 395 4.58 -6.28 -0.47
CA ILE A 395 5.88 -5.67 -0.19
C ILE A 395 5.71 -4.73 0.99
N ARG A 396 6.48 -4.95 2.06
CA ARG A 396 6.41 -4.19 3.30
C ARG A 396 7.71 -3.42 3.52
N HIS A 397 7.60 -2.16 3.92
CA HIS A 397 8.72 -1.43 4.50
C HIS A 397 8.89 -1.84 5.97
N ASN A 398 10.00 -2.51 6.27
CA ASN A 398 10.16 -3.26 7.53
C ASN A 398 10.18 -2.35 8.75
N LYS A 399 10.82 -1.18 8.67
CA LYS A 399 10.90 -0.23 9.79
C LYS A 399 9.55 0.36 10.19
N THR A 400 8.69 0.69 9.21
CA THR A 400 7.37 1.30 9.48
C THR A 400 6.22 0.30 9.43
N LYS A 401 6.50 -0.94 9.03
CA LYS A 401 5.53 -2.01 8.71
C LYS A 401 4.53 -1.65 7.62
N SER A 402 4.71 -0.54 6.91
CA SER A 402 3.78 -0.05 5.89
C SER A 402 3.80 -0.95 4.66
N ILE A 403 2.63 -1.35 4.18
CA ILE A 403 2.48 -2.11 2.93
C ILE A 403 2.60 -1.12 1.76
N LEU A 404 3.57 -1.36 0.90
CA LEU A 404 3.83 -0.60 -0.32
C LEU A 404 3.04 -1.16 -1.50
N PHE A 405 3.00 -2.49 -1.63
CA PHE A 405 2.25 -3.21 -2.66
C PHE A 405 1.51 -4.37 -2.02
N LEU A 406 0.29 -4.62 -2.47
CA LEU A 406 -0.48 -5.81 -2.14
C LEU A 406 -1.01 -6.38 -3.44
N GLY A 407 -0.94 -7.70 -3.59
CA GLY A 407 -1.40 -8.35 -4.79
C GLY A 407 -1.76 -9.82 -4.61
N ARG A 408 -2.42 -10.31 -5.65
CA ARG A 408 -2.77 -11.71 -5.88
C ARG A 408 -2.21 -12.11 -7.23
N PHE A 409 -1.45 -13.19 -7.25
CA PHE A 409 -0.95 -13.78 -8.48
C PHE A 409 -1.70 -15.09 -8.74
N SER A 410 -2.64 -15.06 -9.68
CA SER A 410 -3.51 -16.19 -10.03
C SER A 410 -3.23 -16.73 -11.44
N SER A 411 -2.81 -15.88 -12.37
CA SER A 411 -2.53 -16.27 -13.75
C SER A 411 -1.22 -15.66 -14.26
N PRO A 412 -0.25 -16.48 -14.69
CA PRO A 412 1.00 -16.05 -15.30
C PRO A 412 0.86 -15.67 -16.78
#